data_AF-A0A1H8G743-F1
#
_entry.id   AF-A0A1H8G743-F1
#
_cell.length_a   1.000
_cell.length_b   1.000
_cell.length_c   1.000
_cell.angle_alpha   90.00
_cell.angle_beta   90.00
_cell.angle_gamma   90.00
#
_symmetry.space_group_name_H-M   'P 1'
#
loop_
_entity.id
_entity.type
_entity.pdbx_description
1 polymer ?
#
loop_
_entity_poly.entity_id
_entity_poly.type
_entity_poly.pdbx_seq_one_letter_code
_entity_poly.pdbx_strand_id
1 'polypeptide(L)'
;MLAMLVKGQANRVQAFLTDLQQRPQMKLVHTEVSEQTGDRIKVFCYIQHQPKHRMCVVQLAAENGETIRIPLVDAIRVEMEEGKTLWVGKVVDLFA
;
A
#
# COMPACT_ATOMS: atom_id res chain seq x y z
N MET A 1 16.29 -4.10 4.44
CA MET A 1 15.84 -2.68 4.48
C MET A 1 16.38 -2.01 3.25
N LEU A 2 15.58 -1.18 2.57
CA LEU A 2 15.97 -0.45 1.38
C LEU A 2 15.90 1.06 1.68
N ALA A 3 16.87 1.81 1.19
CA ALA A 3 16.81 3.27 1.16
C ALA A 3 16.52 3.72 -0.27
N MET A 4 15.56 4.62 -0.43
CA MET A 4 15.14 5.16 -1.72
C MET A 4 15.13 6.67 -1.66
N LEU A 5 15.75 7.31 -2.64
CA LEU A 5 15.75 8.76 -2.79
C LEU A 5 14.70 9.16 -3.82
N VAL A 6 13.69 9.90 -3.40
CA VAL A 6 12.61 10.40 -4.27
C VAL A 6 12.78 11.90 -4.44
N LYS A 7 12.75 12.38 -5.69
CA LYS A 7 12.86 13.80 -6.05
C LYS A 7 11.79 14.17 -7.05
N GLY A 8 11.18 15.35 -6.89
CA GLY A 8 10.18 15.84 -7.82
C GLY A 8 9.40 17.02 -7.29
N GLN A 9 8.24 17.28 -7.90
CA GLN A 9 7.27 18.25 -7.38
C GLN A 9 6.65 17.72 -6.07
N ALA A 10 6.41 18.59 -5.11
CA ALA A 10 5.97 18.23 -3.76
C ALA A 10 4.67 17.42 -3.79
N ASN A 11 3.69 17.86 -4.59
CA ASN A 11 2.42 17.16 -4.78
C ASN A 11 2.60 15.73 -5.35
N ARG A 12 3.49 15.56 -6.34
CA ARG A 12 3.76 14.26 -6.98
C ARG A 12 4.54 13.33 -6.07
N VAL A 13 5.51 13.85 -5.33
CA VAL A 13 6.27 13.07 -4.35
C VAL A 13 5.33 12.60 -3.24
N GLN A 14 4.47 13.48 -2.72
CA GLN A 14 3.50 13.11 -1.70
C GLN A 14 2.53 12.03 -2.19
N ALA A 15 1.96 12.19 -3.39
CA ALA A 15 1.07 11.20 -3.99
C ALA A 15 1.77 9.83 -4.13
N PHE A 16 3.02 9.83 -4.62
CA PHE A 16 3.81 8.60 -4.73
C PHE A 16 4.05 7.93 -3.36
N LEU A 17 4.34 8.70 -2.30
CA LEU A 17 4.52 8.13 -0.96
C LEU A 17 3.23 7.51 -0.42
N THR A 18 2.08 8.13 -0.69
CA THR A 18 0.77 7.57 -0.36
C THR A 18 0.53 6.24 -1.09
N ASP A 19 0.77 6.18 -2.39
CA ASP A 19 0.64 4.94 -3.17
C ASP A 19 1.59 3.83 -2.68
N LEU A 20 2.78 4.22 -2.21
CA LEU A 20 3.77 3.30 -1.68
C LEU A 20 3.29 2.62 -0.39
N GLN A 21 2.65 3.38 0.51
CA GLN A 21 2.13 2.89 1.79
C GLN A 21 0.93 1.95 1.62
N GLN A 22 0.21 2.05 0.51
CA GLN A 22 -0.93 1.16 0.21
C GLN A 22 -0.52 -0.25 -0.21
N ARG A 23 0.80 -0.51 -0.40
CA ARG A 23 1.33 -1.80 -0.84
C ARG A 23 1.68 -2.68 0.38
N PRO A 24 1.02 -3.84 0.59
CA PRO A 24 1.26 -4.72 1.74
C PRO A 24 2.70 -5.22 1.87
N GLN A 25 3.40 -5.37 0.75
CA GLN A 25 4.80 -5.79 0.70
C GLN A 25 5.78 -4.66 1.01
N MET A 26 5.32 -3.42 1.19
CA MET A 26 6.17 -2.26 1.45
C MET A 26 5.73 -1.55 2.73
N LYS A 27 6.52 -1.69 3.79
CA LYS A 27 6.34 -0.89 5.00
C LYS A 27 7.27 0.31 4.96
N LEU A 28 6.71 1.51 4.81
CA LEU A 28 7.46 2.76 4.95
C LEU A 28 7.75 2.98 6.45
N VAL A 29 9.03 2.88 6.83
CA VAL A 29 9.46 2.95 8.23
C VAL A 29 9.71 4.40 8.64
N HIS A 30 10.38 5.14 7.76
CA HIS A 30 10.77 6.52 8.02
C HIS A 30 10.93 7.30 6.71
N THR A 31 10.65 8.59 6.77
CA THR A 31 10.88 9.55 5.70
C THR A 31 11.63 10.75 6.24
N GLU A 32 12.66 11.18 5.53
CA GLU A 32 13.47 12.35 5.86
C GLU A 32 13.49 13.31 4.67
N VAL A 33 13.03 14.54 4.88
CA VAL A 33 13.10 15.59 3.85
C VAL A 33 14.52 16.12 3.83
N SER A 34 15.26 15.85 2.74
CA SER A 34 16.64 16.30 2.57
C SER A 34 16.72 17.72 2.02
N GLU A 35 15.75 18.15 1.22
CA GLU A 35 15.76 19.46 0.56
C GLU A 35 14.35 19.81 0.10
N GLN A 36 13.98 21.08 0.25
CA GLN A 36 12.74 21.64 -0.32
C GLN A 36 13.02 23.04 -0.86
N THR A 37 12.69 23.28 -2.13
CA THR A 37 12.89 24.57 -2.79
C THR A 37 11.69 24.89 -3.67
N GLY A 38 10.88 25.84 -3.24
CA GLY A 38 9.59 26.13 -3.87
C GLY A 38 8.71 24.87 -3.90
N ASP A 39 8.25 24.50 -5.10
CA ASP A 39 7.44 23.29 -5.32
C ASP A 39 8.29 22.01 -5.48
N ARG A 40 9.62 22.06 -5.41
CA ARG A 40 10.46 20.85 -5.51
C ARG A 40 10.84 20.32 -4.13
N ILE A 41 10.82 19.01 -3.98
CA ILE A 41 11.19 18.31 -2.75
C ILE A 41 12.07 17.09 -3.05
N LYS A 42 12.93 16.76 -2.09
CA LYS A 42 13.79 15.58 -2.07
C LYS A 42 13.60 14.85 -0.74
N VAL A 43 13.17 13.59 -0.80
CA VAL A 43 12.84 12.79 0.39
C VAL A 43 13.62 11.46 0.36
N PHE A 44 14.32 11.16 1.44
CA PHE A 44 14.84 9.82 1.70
C PHE A 44 13.76 8.97 2.36
N CYS A 45 13.49 7.82 1.79
CA CYS A 45 12.49 6.87 2.25
C CYS A 45 13.19 5.59 2.69
N TYR A 46 12.97 5.18 3.93
CA TYR A 46 13.46 3.92 4.47
C TYR A 46 12.33 2.90 4.45
N ILE A 47 12.48 1.87 3.62
CA ILE A 47 11.44 0.89 3.34
C ILE A 47 11.88 -0.47 3.86
N GLN A 48 10.99 -1.13 4.59
CA GLN A 48 11.08 -2.55 4.86
C GLN A 48 10.28 -3.31 3.80
N HIS A 49 10.99 -3.93 2.86
CA HIS A 49 10.38 -4.81 1.86
C HIS A 49 10.07 -6.18 2.47
N GLN A 50 8.82 -6.61 2.36
CA GLN A 50 8.29 -7.83 2.96
C GLN A 50 7.59 -8.68 1.89
N PRO A 51 8.33 -9.40 1.03
CA PRO A 51 7.77 -10.11 -0.11
C PRO A 51 6.77 -11.20 0.27
N LYS A 52 6.89 -11.78 1.48
CA LYS A 52 5.93 -12.77 2.02
C LYS A 52 4.53 -12.19 2.26
N HIS A 53 4.40 -10.87 2.37
CA HIS A 53 3.12 -10.18 2.57
C HIS A 53 2.48 -9.76 1.24
N ARG A 54 2.99 -10.19 0.07
CA ARG A 54 2.33 -9.96 -1.22
C ARG A 54 0.95 -10.62 -1.31
N MET A 55 0.72 -11.67 -0.53
CA MET A 55 -0.58 -12.35 -0.43
C MET A 55 -1.36 -11.76 0.75
N CYS A 56 -2.61 -11.38 0.48
CA CYS A 56 -3.58 -10.90 1.45
C CYS A 56 -4.86 -11.72 1.29
N VAL A 57 -5.50 -12.13 2.39
CA VAL A 57 -6.80 -12.83 2.34
C VAL A 57 -7.85 -11.87 2.87
N VAL A 58 -8.72 -11.39 1.98
CA VAL A 58 -9.89 -10.59 2.38
C VAL A 58 -10.95 -11.55 2.91
N GLN A 59 -11.53 -11.23 4.07
CA GLN A 59 -12.59 -12.01 4.70
C GLN A 59 -13.88 -11.20 4.68
N LEU A 60 -14.94 -11.78 4.14
CA LEU A 60 -16.28 -11.22 4.14
C LEU A 60 -17.18 -12.11 5.00
N ALA A 61 -17.78 -11.53 6.04
CA ALA A 61 -18.78 -12.21 6.84
C ALA A 61 -20.13 -12.12 6.13
N ALA A 62 -20.75 -13.27 5.87
CA ALA A 62 -22.10 -13.36 5.34
C ALA A 62 -23.13 -13.38 6.48
N GLU A 63 -24.37 -12.99 6.20
CA GLU A 63 -25.45 -12.94 7.19
C GLU A 63 -25.78 -14.30 7.81
N ASN A 64 -25.50 -15.39 7.08
CA ASN A 64 -25.67 -16.76 7.56
C ASN A 64 -24.52 -17.24 8.49
N GLY A 65 -23.55 -16.37 8.81
CA GLY A 65 -22.39 -16.69 9.64
C GLY A 65 -21.23 -17.37 8.89
N GLU A 66 -21.38 -17.64 7.60
CA GLU A 66 -20.29 -18.14 6.77
C GLU A 66 -19.28 -17.02 6.48
N THR A 67 -18.03 -17.40 6.22
CA THR A 67 -16.97 -16.46 5.85
C THR A 67 -16.46 -16.77 4.45
N ILE A 68 -16.62 -15.83 3.54
CA ILE A 68 -16.02 -15.89 2.21
C ILE A 68 -14.58 -15.39 2.33
N ARG A 69 -13.62 -16.20 1.88
CA ARG A 69 -12.19 -15.87 1.89
C ARG A 69 -11.73 -15.64 0.46
N ILE A 70 -11.22 -14.46 0.19
CA ILE A 70 -10.74 -14.07 -1.14
C ILE A 70 -9.23 -13.84 -1.06
N PRO A 71 -8.40 -14.82 -1.48
CA PRO A 71 -6.96 -14.65 -1.58
C PRO A 71 -6.59 -13.74 -2.75
N LEU A 72 -5.90 -12.65 -2.44
CA LEU A 72 -5.41 -11.64 -3.38
C LEU A 72 -3.88 -11.55 -3.32
N VAL A 73 -3.25 -11.53 -4.48
CA VAL A 73 -1.82 -11.23 -4.65
C VAL A 73 -1.65 -9.81 -5.16
N ASP A 74 -0.64 -9.11 -4.63
CA ASP A 74 -0.38 -7.69 -4.89
C ASP A 74 -1.60 -6.82 -4.55
N ALA A 75 -2.31 -7.19 -3.49
CA ALA A 75 -3.51 -6.48 -3.06
C ALA A 75 -3.16 -5.02 -2.69
N ILE A 76 -3.96 -4.08 -3.17
CA ILE A 76 -3.94 -2.67 -2.76
C ILE A 76 -5.21 -2.44 -1.95
N ARG A 77 -5.05 -1.78 -0.80
CA ARG A 77 -6.15 -1.38 0.08
C ARG A 77 -6.27 0.13 0.10
N VAL A 78 -7.46 0.63 -0.19
CA VAL A 78 -7.81 2.05 -0.06
C VAL A 78 -8.98 2.18 0.91
N GLU A 79 -8.78 2.94 1.98
CA GLU A 79 -9.89 3.38 2.84
C GLU A 79 -10.64 4.50 2.13
N MET A 80 -11.95 4.34 2.02
CA MET A 80 -12.88 5.32 1.48
C MET A 80 -13.69 5.93 2.63
N GLU A 81 -14.58 6.87 2.29
CA GLU A 81 -15.50 7.47 3.25
C GLU A 81 -16.46 6.44 3.87
N GLU A 82 -16.96 6.75 5.07
CA GLU A 82 -17.98 5.95 5.77
C GLU A 82 -17.56 4.51 6.12
N GLY A 83 -16.27 4.25 6.34
CA GLY A 83 -15.77 2.93 6.71
C GLY A 83 -15.75 1.92 5.54
N LYS A 84 -16.02 2.38 4.32
CA LYS A 84 -15.90 1.55 3.11
C LYS A 84 -14.42 1.35 2.79
N THR A 85 -14.03 0.14 2.42
CA THR A 85 -12.65 -0.16 2.00
C THR A 85 -12.69 -0.81 0.62
N LEU A 86 -11.96 -0.24 -0.34
CA LEU A 86 -11.74 -0.85 -1.64
C LEU A 86 -10.49 -1.73 -1.59
N TRP A 87 -10.65 -2.98 -2.05
CA TRP A 87 -9.55 -3.92 -2.23
C TRP A 87 -9.42 -4.25 -3.72
N VAL A 88 -8.20 -4.13 -4.25
CA VAL A 88 -7.90 -4.47 -5.66
C VAL A 88 -6.67 -5.36 -5.68
N GLY A 89 -6.69 -6.46 -6.40
CA GLY A 89 -5.53 -7.35 -6.51
C GLY A 89 -5.74 -8.44 -7.55
N LYS A 90 -4.72 -9.26 -7.76
CA LYS A 90 -4.84 -10.46 -8.58
C LYS A 90 -5.43 -11.57 -7.73
N VAL A 91 -6.56 -12.10 -8.15
CA VAL A 91 -7.13 -13.24 -7.47
C VAL A 91 -6.34 -14.50 -7.85
N VAL A 92 -5.98 -15.30 -6.86
CA VAL A 92 -5.34 -16.61 -7.09
C VAL A 92 -6.25 -17.66 -6.49
N ASP A 93 -6.81 -18.48 -7.36
CA ASP A 93 -7.52 -19.69 -6.97
C ASP A 93 -8.76 -19.46 -6.09
N LEU A 94 -9.85 -19.02 -6.72
CA LEU A 94 -11.15 -18.81 -6.05
C LEU A 94 -11.89 -20.11 -5.74
N PHE A 95 -11.53 -21.23 -6.38
CA PHE A 95 -12.39 -22.41 -6.48
C PHE A 95 -11.66 -23.76 -6.33
N ALA A 96 -10.37 -23.80 -6.01
CA ALA A 96 -9.70 -25.08 -5.67
C ALA A 96 -10.16 -25.66 -4.34
#